data_AF-A0A2W5UTZ3-F1
#
_entry.id   AF-A0A2W5UTZ3-F1
#
_cell.length_a   1.000
_cell.length_b   1.000
_cell.length_c   1.000
_cell.angle_alpha   90.00
_cell.angle_beta   90.00
_cell.angle_gamma   90.00
#
_symmetry.space_group_name_H-M   'P 1'
#
loop_
_entity.id
_entity.type
_entity.pdbx_description
1 polymer ?
#
loop_
_entity_poly.entity_id
_entity_poly.type
_entity_poly.pdbx_seq_one_letter_code
_entity_poly.pdbx_strand_id
1 'polypeptide(L)'
;MTPNNSIDAVQCTDNSHGDQSGVPVDERTIVLWVPDFPLYAARRDNEVPDGSLALVDQHGVYVCDRQARHVGVRRGMKRRQAQSLCPTMHIMPADDDRDAKYFEDFVADVDSISAGIELLRPGLIAVKSAPLVKYYGSEERAITMVLDAVARLGVDVIAGAAGTLSTAVFAARRGMTIPEGHDADFLVGLPVRTLCEDKVLDQPRELVDTLEKMGITRMKDWAALSR
;
A
#
# COMPACT_ATOMS: atom_id res chain seq x y z
N MET A 1 79.16 -11.78 6.83
CA MET A 1 78.58 -10.49 7.25
C MET A 1 77.11 -10.72 7.56
N THR A 2 76.79 -10.75 8.85
CA THR A 2 75.46 -10.52 9.47
C THR A 2 74.89 -9.13 9.09
N PRO A 3 73.66 -8.70 9.49
CA PRO A 3 72.50 -9.40 10.10
C PRO A 3 71.10 -8.97 9.57
N ASN A 4 70.04 -9.53 10.20
CA ASN A 4 68.74 -8.95 10.61
C ASN A 4 68.12 -7.74 9.89
N ASN A 5 66.82 -7.87 9.60
CA ASN A 5 65.77 -6.99 10.14
C ASN A 5 64.41 -7.68 9.95
N SER A 6 63.73 -8.14 11.01
CA SER A 6 62.83 -7.39 11.91
C SER A 6 61.59 -6.82 11.22
N ILE A 7 60.46 -7.35 11.69
CA ILE A 7 59.07 -6.94 11.48
C ILE A 7 58.89 -5.52 12.01
N ASP A 8 58.16 -4.68 11.27
CA ASP A 8 57.25 -3.70 11.87
C ASP A 8 56.08 -3.39 10.93
N ALA A 9 54.91 -3.34 11.55
CA ALA A 9 53.62 -3.09 10.95
C ALA A 9 53.48 -1.62 10.53
N VAL A 10 52.97 -1.36 9.33
CA VAL A 10 52.32 -0.09 8.99
C VAL A 10 51.06 -0.39 8.21
N GLN A 11 49.92 -0.19 8.89
CA GLN A 11 48.63 0.04 8.27
C GLN A 11 48.72 1.32 7.43
N CYS A 12 48.43 1.22 6.13
CA CYS A 12 47.86 2.32 5.35
C CYS A 12 46.61 1.79 4.67
N THR A 13 45.49 2.10 5.32
CA THR A 13 44.16 2.12 4.74
C THR A 13 44.11 3.16 3.62
N ASP A 14 43.92 2.74 2.37
CA ASP A 14 43.42 3.63 1.34
C ASP A 14 42.02 3.18 0.94
N ASN A 15 41.04 3.79 1.63
CA ASN A 15 39.64 3.79 1.26
C ASN A 15 39.48 4.51 -0.07
N SER A 16 39.23 3.73 -1.13
CA SER A 16 38.64 4.24 -2.37
C SER A 16 37.26 4.83 -2.07
N HIS A 17 37.19 6.15 -2.08
CA HIS A 17 35.97 6.93 -1.99
C HIS A 17 35.13 6.69 -3.26
N GLY A 18 34.26 5.69 -3.20
CA GLY A 18 33.11 5.55 -4.09
C GLY A 18 32.01 6.50 -3.63
N ASP A 19 31.78 7.51 -4.46
CA ASP A 19 30.71 8.50 -4.42
C ASP A 19 29.36 7.92 -3.96
N GLN A 20 28.92 8.30 -2.76
CA GLN A 20 27.61 7.95 -2.20
C GLN A 20 26.60 9.04 -2.56
N SER A 21 26.07 8.99 -3.79
CA SER A 21 24.77 9.57 -4.10
C SER A 21 23.71 8.47 -3.97
N GLY A 22 23.39 8.09 -2.73
CA GLY A 22 22.40 7.06 -2.40
C GLY A 22 20.98 7.55 -2.62
N VAL A 23 20.53 7.59 -3.88
CA VAL A 23 19.10 7.39 -4.18
C VAL A 23 18.87 5.88 -4.02
N PRO A 24 17.90 5.40 -3.22
CA PRO A 24 17.63 3.98 -3.13
C PRO A 24 17.33 3.48 -4.55
N VAL A 25 18.01 2.41 -4.98
CA VAL A 25 17.58 1.68 -6.18
C VAL A 25 16.20 1.14 -5.84
N ASP A 26 15.18 1.74 -6.42
CA ASP A 26 13.77 1.38 -6.24
C ASP A 26 13.62 -0.12 -6.53
N GLU A 27 13.50 -0.90 -5.46
CA GLU A 27 13.45 -2.35 -5.52
C GLU A 27 12.02 -2.74 -5.91
N ARG A 28 11.89 -3.38 -7.07
CA ARG A 28 10.64 -3.93 -7.60
C ARG A 28 9.77 -4.51 -6.47
N THR A 29 8.59 -3.96 -6.29
CA THR A 29 7.73 -4.25 -5.12
C THR A 29 6.38 -4.77 -5.57
N ILE A 30 5.89 -5.81 -4.88
CA ILE A 30 4.52 -6.33 -4.97
C ILE A 30 3.74 -5.79 -3.77
N VAL A 31 2.61 -5.15 -4.00
CA VAL A 31 1.70 -4.66 -2.96
C VAL A 31 0.43 -5.50 -2.97
N LEU A 32 0.04 -5.98 -1.79
CA LEU A 32 -1.23 -6.65 -1.53
C LEU A 32 -2.17 -5.66 -0.86
N TRP A 33 -3.35 -5.49 -1.43
CA TRP A 33 -4.39 -4.61 -0.92
C TRP A 33 -5.67 -5.40 -0.65
N VAL A 34 -6.19 -5.27 0.57
CA VAL A 34 -7.50 -5.77 0.96
C VAL A 34 -8.49 -4.59 0.96
N PRO A 35 -9.44 -4.52 0.01
CA PRO A 35 -10.42 -3.46 -0.03
C PRO A 35 -11.30 -3.46 1.21
N ASP A 36 -11.47 -2.28 1.81
CA ASP A 36 -12.33 -2.09 2.97
C ASP A 36 -12.09 -3.04 4.15
N PHE A 37 -10.82 -3.44 4.35
CA PHE A 37 -10.38 -4.31 5.43
C PHE A 37 -10.98 -4.01 6.82
N PRO A 38 -11.15 -2.74 7.26
CA PRO A 38 -11.81 -2.45 8.54
C PRO A 38 -13.24 -3.03 8.66
N LEU A 39 -13.98 -3.14 7.56
CA LEU A 39 -15.31 -3.78 7.55
C LEU A 39 -15.20 -5.28 7.75
N TYR A 40 -14.18 -5.92 7.18
CA TYR A 40 -13.90 -7.33 7.41
C TYR A 40 -13.55 -7.58 8.88
N ALA A 41 -12.64 -6.79 9.45
CA ALA A 41 -12.28 -6.87 10.86
C ALA A 41 -13.50 -6.67 11.77
N ALA A 42 -14.35 -5.67 11.48
CA ALA A 42 -15.58 -5.42 12.24
C ALA A 42 -16.55 -6.62 12.23
N ARG A 43 -16.73 -7.28 11.08
CA ARG A 43 -17.59 -8.47 10.94
C ARG A 43 -16.99 -9.74 11.54
N ARG A 44 -15.67 -9.83 11.68
CA ARG A 44 -15.01 -10.96 12.35
C ARG A 44 -15.00 -10.82 13.87
N ASP A 45 -14.87 -9.59 14.35
CA ASP A 45 -14.85 -9.28 15.79
C ASP A 45 -16.23 -9.34 16.42
N ASN A 46 -17.25 -8.93 15.69
CA ASN A 46 -18.61 -8.87 16.15
C ASN A 46 -19.49 -9.72 15.24
N GLU A 47 -20.49 -10.38 15.80
CA GLU A 47 -21.58 -11.01 15.04
C GLU A 47 -22.47 -9.91 14.42
N VAL A 48 -21.89 -9.05 13.58
CA VAL A 48 -22.59 -7.99 12.87
C VAL A 48 -23.60 -8.65 11.97
N PRO A 49 -24.90 -8.33 12.09
CA PRO A 49 -25.92 -8.93 11.26
C PRO A 49 -25.64 -8.75 9.77
N ASP A 50 -26.20 -9.66 8.99
CA ASP A 50 -26.24 -9.51 7.55
C ASP A 50 -26.97 -8.22 7.17
N GLY A 51 -26.40 -7.48 6.22
CA GLY A 51 -26.93 -6.18 5.79
C GLY A 51 -25.85 -5.12 5.73
N SER A 52 -26.26 -3.89 5.40
CA SER A 52 -25.33 -2.81 5.11
C SER A 52 -24.58 -2.35 6.37
N LEU A 53 -23.27 -2.14 6.26
CA LEU A 53 -22.38 -1.70 7.34
C LEU A 53 -21.57 -0.47 6.94
N ALA A 54 -21.45 0.47 7.88
CA ALA A 54 -20.46 1.54 7.84
C ALA A 54 -19.75 1.71 9.18
N LEU A 55 -18.47 2.02 9.11
CA LEU A 55 -17.68 2.48 10.25
C LEU A 55 -17.60 4.00 10.24
N VAL A 56 -17.72 4.61 11.41
CA VAL A 56 -17.66 6.06 11.59
C VAL A 56 -16.57 6.45 12.58
N ASP A 57 -15.93 7.59 12.31
CA ASP A 57 -14.99 8.26 13.19
C ASP A 57 -15.50 9.68 13.52
N GLN A 58 -14.65 10.50 14.13
CA GLN A 58 -14.96 11.90 14.46
C GLN A 58 -15.20 12.80 13.23
N HIS A 59 -14.73 12.40 12.04
CA HIS A 59 -14.85 13.17 10.80
C HIS A 59 -16.10 12.78 10.01
N GLY A 60 -16.56 11.53 10.10
CA GLY A 60 -17.78 11.04 9.46
C GLY A 60 -17.72 9.55 9.17
N VAL A 61 -18.28 9.12 8.04
CA VAL A 61 -18.12 7.75 7.52
C VAL A 61 -16.66 7.52 7.18
N TYR A 62 -15.99 6.67 7.94
CA TYR A 62 -14.62 6.24 7.70
C TYR A 62 -14.55 5.26 6.51
N VAL A 63 -15.39 4.23 6.55
CA VAL A 63 -15.56 3.25 5.47
C VAL A 63 -16.99 2.73 5.46
N CYS A 64 -17.49 2.33 4.29
CA CYS A 64 -18.83 1.77 4.13
C CYS A 64 -18.79 0.64 3.11
N ASP A 65 -19.68 -0.34 3.24
CA ASP A 65 -19.70 -1.51 2.37
C ASP A 65 -20.31 -1.22 0.99
N ARG A 66 -20.29 -2.24 0.12
CA ARG A 66 -20.83 -2.14 -1.24
C ARG A 66 -22.33 -1.80 -1.24
N GLN A 67 -23.12 -2.32 -0.30
CA GLN A 67 -24.56 -2.06 -0.21
C GLN A 67 -24.82 -0.59 0.13
N ALA A 68 -24.11 -0.04 1.12
CA ALA A 68 -24.15 1.37 1.49
C ALA A 68 -23.77 2.27 0.30
N ARG A 69 -22.71 1.89 -0.42
CA ARG A 69 -22.27 2.65 -1.61
C ARG A 69 -23.31 2.64 -2.71
N HIS A 70 -24.03 1.55 -2.91
CA HIS A 70 -25.05 1.47 -3.94
C HIS A 70 -26.17 2.50 -3.73
N VAL A 71 -26.53 2.80 -2.48
CA VAL A 71 -27.54 3.81 -2.13
C VAL A 71 -26.97 5.21 -1.93
N GLY A 72 -25.70 5.42 -2.27
CA GLY A 72 -25.07 6.74 -2.30
C GLY A 72 -24.23 7.11 -1.08
N VAL A 73 -24.10 6.25 -0.06
CA VAL A 73 -23.21 6.51 1.08
C VAL A 73 -21.75 6.55 0.59
N ARG A 74 -20.99 7.55 1.02
CA ARG A 74 -19.57 7.74 0.67
C ARG A 74 -18.75 8.05 1.92
N ARG A 75 -17.44 7.78 1.85
CA ARG A 75 -16.48 8.17 2.89
C ARG A 75 -16.52 9.69 3.10
N GLY A 76 -16.36 10.15 4.34
CA GLY A 76 -16.43 11.56 4.74
C GLY A 76 -17.84 12.10 4.94
N MET A 77 -18.90 11.39 4.54
CA MET A 77 -20.27 11.84 4.82
C MET A 77 -20.52 11.88 6.33
N LYS A 78 -21.28 12.88 6.80
CA LYS A 78 -21.71 12.91 8.20
C LYS A 78 -22.62 11.73 8.50
N ARG A 79 -22.51 11.16 9.70
CA ARG A 79 -23.32 10.01 10.15
C ARG A 79 -24.81 10.20 9.85
N ARG A 80 -25.38 11.36 10.18
CA ARG A 80 -26.80 11.67 9.93
C ARG A 80 -27.18 11.63 8.45
N GLN A 81 -26.32 12.16 7.58
CA GLN A 81 -26.53 12.16 6.14
C GLN A 81 -26.48 10.74 5.58
N ALA A 82 -25.46 9.95 5.96
CA ALA A 82 -25.33 8.56 5.55
C ALA A 82 -26.54 7.72 5.99
N GLN A 83 -27.01 7.93 7.23
CA GLN A 83 -28.17 7.21 7.77
C GLN A 83 -29.50 7.65 7.14
N SER A 84 -29.60 8.88 6.64
CA SER A 84 -30.76 9.30 5.85
C SER A 84 -30.83 8.60 4.48
N LEU A 85 -29.68 8.25 3.90
CA LEU A 85 -29.60 7.51 2.62
C LEU A 85 -29.81 6.00 2.82
N CYS A 86 -29.34 5.46 3.94
CA CYS A 86 -29.49 4.05 4.29
C CYS A 86 -29.95 3.88 5.75
N PRO A 87 -31.26 3.98 6.03
CA PRO A 87 -31.79 3.91 7.41
C PRO A 87 -31.55 2.58 8.11
N THR A 88 -31.46 1.48 7.35
CA THR A 88 -31.24 0.12 7.85
C THR A 88 -29.76 -0.25 8.00
N MET A 89 -28.84 0.66 7.69
CA MET A 89 -27.40 0.42 7.78
C MET A 89 -26.94 0.34 9.24
N HIS A 90 -26.18 -0.70 9.56
CA HIS A 90 -25.45 -0.82 10.81
C HIS A 90 -24.30 0.19 10.84
N ILE A 91 -24.17 0.90 11.95
CA ILE A 91 -23.11 1.90 12.16
C ILE A 91 -22.33 1.54 13.40
N MET A 92 -21.02 1.37 13.24
CA MET A 92 -20.09 1.05 14.31
C MET A 92 -18.94 2.08 14.34
N PRO A 93 -18.26 2.25 15.48
CA PRO A 93 -17.04 3.05 15.51
C PRO A 93 -15.92 2.39 14.68
N ALA A 94 -15.10 3.22 14.03
CA ALA A 94 -13.77 2.79 13.58
C ALA A 94 -12.91 2.43 14.79
N ASP A 95 -12.09 1.39 14.65
CA ASP A 95 -11.30 0.82 15.74
C ASP A 95 -10.00 0.27 15.16
N ASP A 96 -8.91 1.03 15.32
CA ASP A 96 -7.61 0.69 14.76
C ASP A 96 -6.97 -0.52 15.46
N ASP A 97 -7.26 -0.75 16.75
CA ASP A 97 -6.74 -1.89 17.51
C ASP A 97 -7.39 -3.19 17.03
N ARG A 98 -8.70 -3.16 16.80
CA ARG A 98 -9.43 -4.28 16.17
C ARG A 98 -8.88 -4.56 14.78
N ASP A 99 -8.71 -3.53 13.96
CA ASP A 99 -8.21 -3.69 12.60
C ASP A 99 -6.78 -4.28 12.62
N ALA A 100 -5.89 -3.83 13.51
CA ALA A 100 -4.57 -4.41 13.67
C ALA A 100 -4.62 -5.90 14.07
N LYS A 101 -5.40 -6.23 15.10
CA LYS A 101 -5.58 -7.61 15.60
C LYS A 101 -5.98 -8.59 14.50
N TYR A 102 -6.99 -8.25 13.69
CA TYR A 102 -7.45 -9.14 12.62
C TYR A 102 -6.52 -9.15 11.40
N PHE A 103 -5.58 -8.21 11.32
CA PHE A 103 -4.60 -8.18 10.24
C PHE A 103 -3.40 -9.08 10.52
N GLU A 104 -3.14 -9.44 11.78
CA GLU A 104 -2.04 -10.32 12.15
C GLU A 104 -2.07 -11.67 11.42
N ASP A 105 -3.26 -12.28 11.27
CA ASP A 105 -3.44 -13.53 10.51
C ASP A 105 -3.03 -13.36 9.03
N PHE A 106 -3.39 -12.22 8.43
CA PHE A 106 -3.01 -11.89 7.05
C PHE A 106 -1.51 -11.68 6.91
N VAL A 107 -0.89 -10.98 7.88
CA VAL A 107 0.56 -10.79 7.93
C VAL A 107 1.28 -12.13 8.03
N ALA A 108 0.82 -13.02 8.91
CA ALA A 108 1.42 -14.34 9.11
C ALA A 108 1.36 -15.23 7.86
N ASP A 109 0.24 -15.22 7.13
CA ASP A 109 0.11 -15.96 5.86
C ASP A 109 1.12 -15.45 4.81
N VAL A 110 1.33 -14.13 4.71
CA VAL A 110 2.32 -13.55 3.77
C VAL A 110 3.76 -13.79 4.24
N ASP A 111 4.03 -13.67 5.53
CA ASP A 111 5.36 -13.92 6.13
C ASP A 111 5.82 -15.37 5.89
N SER A 112 4.89 -16.32 5.84
CA SER A 112 5.19 -17.74 5.59
C SER A 112 5.81 -18.02 4.22
N ILE A 113 5.68 -17.10 3.26
CA ILE A 113 6.18 -17.25 1.89
C ILE A 113 7.23 -16.20 1.50
N SER A 114 7.41 -15.13 2.28
CA SER A 114 8.35 -14.05 1.98
C SER A 114 9.02 -13.48 3.23
N ALA A 115 10.35 -13.45 3.23
CA ALA A 115 11.15 -12.84 4.30
C ALA A 115 11.31 -11.31 4.18
N GLY A 116 10.61 -10.66 3.23
CA GLY A 116 10.77 -9.26 2.88
C GLY A 116 9.46 -8.49 2.87
N ILE A 117 8.65 -8.67 3.92
CA ILE A 117 7.38 -7.96 4.08
C ILE A 117 7.58 -6.61 4.77
N GLU A 118 6.85 -5.60 4.29
CA GLU A 118 6.72 -4.30 4.91
C GLU A 118 5.23 -4.04 5.17
N LEU A 119 4.89 -3.93 6.46
CA LEU A 119 3.53 -3.61 6.89
C LEU A 119 3.29 -2.11 6.77
N LEU A 120 2.48 -1.71 5.80
CA LEU A 120 2.19 -0.29 5.56
C LEU A 120 1.03 0.20 6.44
N ARG A 121 -0.05 -0.59 6.50
CA ARG A 121 -1.20 -0.41 7.39
C ARG A 121 -2.10 -1.66 7.37
N PRO A 122 -3.05 -1.81 8.31
CA PRO A 122 -4.08 -2.86 8.20
C PRO A 122 -4.78 -2.83 6.83
N GLY A 123 -4.76 -3.96 6.14
CA GLY A 123 -5.27 -4.14 4.77
C GLY A 123 -4.31 -3.73 3.63
N LEU A 124 -3.04 -3.44 3.91
CA LEU A 124 -2.04 -3.12 2.88
C LEU A 124 -0.62 -3.57 3.29
N ILE A 125 -0.02 -4.48 2.52
CA ILE A 125 1.35 -4.99 2.72
C ILE A 125 2.16 -4.79 1.44
N ALA A 126 3.41 -4.38 1.57
CA ALA A 126 4.39 -4.45 0.50
C ALA A 126 5.32 -5.65 0.70
N VAL A 127 5.75 -6.25 -0.40
CA VAL A 127 6.65 -7.39 -0.42
C VAL A 127 7.69 -7.17 -1.51
N LYS A 128 8.96 -7.39 -1.18
CA LYS A 128 10.03 -7.35 -2.18
C LYS A 128 9.83 -8.43 -3.24
N SER A 129 9.84 -8.05 -4.52
CA SER A 129 9.59 -8.98 -5.63
C SER A 129 10.78 -9.90 -5.85
N ALA A 130 12.02 -9.40 -5.72
CA ALA A 130 13.23 -10.13 -6.12
C ALA A 130 13.42 -11.51 -5.43
N PRO A 131 13.24 -11.66 -4.10
CA PRO A 131 13.34 -12.97 -3.46
C PRO A 131 12.30 -13.98 -3.97
N LEU A 132 11.07 -13.52 -4.19
CA LEU A 132 9.98 -14.35 -4.68
C LEU A 132 10.18 -14.77 -6.13
N VAL A 133 10.60 -13.84 -7.00
CA VAL A 133 10.93 -14.14 -8.40
C VAL A 133 12.06 -15.15 -8.49
N LYS A 134 13.09 -15.01 -7.65
CA LYS A 134 14.20 -15.96 -7.57
C LYS A 134 13.74 -17.37 -7.18
N TYR A 135 12.75 -17.49 -6.29
CA TYR A 135 12.24 -18.77 -5.82
C TYR A 135 11.21 -19.39 -6.77
N TYR A 136 10.25 -18.60 -7.27
CA TYR A 136 9.13 -19.05 -8.09
C TYR A 136 9.38 -18.95 -9.62
N GLY A 137 10.48 -18.34 -10.03
CA GLY A 137 10.96 -18.28 -11.42
C GLY A 137 10.39 -17.14 -12.27
N SER A 138 9.27 -16.54 -11.89
CA SER A 138 8.71 -15.36 -12.57
C SER A 138 7.91 -14.47 -11.61
N GLU A 139 7.73 -13.21 -12.00
CA GLU A 139 6.93 -12.25 -11.22
C GLU A 139 5.44 -12.60 -11.22
N GLU A 140 4.90 -13.01 -12.37
CA GLU A 140 3.52 -13.50 -12.47
C GLU A 140 3.26 -14.67 -11.53
N ARG A 141 4.22 -15.60 -11.44
CA ARG A 141 4.13 -16.74 -10.54
C ARG A 141 4.27 -16.29 -9.09
N ALA A 142 5.19 -15.39 -8.77
CA ALA A 142 5.33 -14.81 -7.44
C ALA A 142 4.02 -14.16 -6.96
N ILE A 143 3.40 -13.30 -7.77
CA ILE A 143 2.12 -12.65 -7.45
C ILE A 143 1.02 -13.70 -7.22
N THR A 144 0.93 -14.71 -8.09
CA THR A 144 -0.04 -15.80 -7.94
C THR A 144 0.13 -16.52 -6.61
N MET A 145 1.37 -16.89 -6.27
CA MET A 145 1.67 -17.61 -5.02
C MET A 145 1.37 -16.78 -3.78
N VAL A 146 1.60 -15.46 -3.84
CA VAL A 146 1.26 -14.56 -2.75
C VAL A 146 -0.25 -14.43 -2.57
N LEU A 147 -1.01 -14.30 -3.66
CA LEU A 147 -2.47 -14.28 -3.59
C LEU A 147 -3.03 -15.61 -3.07
N ASP A 148 -2.47 -16.75 -3.50
CA ASP A 148 -2.87 -18.08 -3.05
C ASP A 148 -2.62 -18.28 -1.54
N ALA A 149 -1.55 -17.71 -0.99
CA ALA A 149 -1.22 -17.83 0.43
C ALA A 149 -2.30 -17.20 1.32
N VAL A 150 -2.86 -16.06 0.91
CA VAL A 150 -3.87 -15.30 1.67
C VAL A 150 -5.31 -15.65 1.30
N ALA A 151 -5.52 -16.48 0.26
CA ALA A 151 -6.86 -16.83 -0.23
C ALA A 151 -7.75 -17.50 0.83
N ARG A 152 -7.17 -18.20 1.81
CA ARG A 152 -7.90 -18.93 2.86
C ARG A 152 -8.65 -18.02 3.83
N LEU A 153 -8.29 -16.74 3.90
CA LEU A 153 -8.88 -15.78 4.84
C LEU A 153 -10.31 -15.38 4.45
N GLY A 154 -10.73 -15.70 3.22
CA GLY A 154 -12.07 -15.37 2.71
C GLY A 154 -12.26 -13.86 2.48
N VAL A 155 -11.16 -13.14 2.25
CA VAL A 155 -11.16 -11.72 1.88
C VAL A 155 -10.72 -11.55 0.44
N ASP A 156 -11.31 -10.57 -0.25
CA ASP A 156 -10.85 -10.19 -1.57
C ASP A 156 -9.50 -9.48 -1.45
N VAL A 157 -8.46 -10.04 -2.06
CA VAL A 157 -7.11 -9.46 -2.10
C VAL A 157 -6.79 -9.09 -3.53
N ILE A 158 -6.29 -7.87 -3.71
CA ILE A 158 -5.87 -7.36 -5.00
C ILE A 158 -4.37 -7.08 -4.92
N ALA A 159 -3.61 -7.69 -5.82
CA ALA A 159 -2.18 -7.44 -5.95
C ALA A 159 -1.89 -6.40 -7.03
N GLY A 160 -0.81 -5.66 -6.86
CA GLY A 160 -0.18 -4.91 -7.94
C GLY A 160 1.32 -4.84 -7.75
N ALA A 161 2.06 -4.65 -8.83
CA ALA A 161 3.52 -4.61 -8.77
C ALA A 161 4.07 -3.49 -9.64
N ALA A 162 5.14 -2.84 -9.18
CA ALA A 162 5.78 -1.75 -9.90
C ALA A 162 7.25 -1.58 -9.48
N GLY A 163 7.97 -0.68 -10.15
CA GLY A 163 9.35 -0.33 -9.81
C GLY A 163 9.47 0.33 -8.44
N THR A 164 8.54 1.22 -8.10
CA THR A 164 8.52 1.92 -6.80
C THR A 164 7.36 1.49 -5.91
N LEU A 165 7.50 1.63 -4.59
CA LEU A 165 6.44 1.37 -3.62
C LEU A 165 5.17 2.20 -3.92
N SER A 166 5.34 3.50 -4.18
CA SER A 166 4.20 4.40 -4.44
C SER A 166 3.44 3.99 -5.71
N THR A 167 4.17 3.67 -6.79
CA THR A 167 3.56 3.16 -8.02
C THR A 167 2.84 1.83 -7.77
N ALA A 168 3.44 0.93 -6.99
CA ALA A 168 2.88 -0.39 -6.68
C ALA A 168 1.59 -0.26 -5.86
N VAL A 169 1.49 0.69 -4.93
CA VAL A 169 0.24 1.01 -4.22
C VAL A 169 -0.86 1.43 -5.19
N PHE A 170 -0.57 2.32 -6.14
CA PHE A 170 -1.55 2.72 -7.17
C PHE A 170 -1.94 1.58 -8.11
N ALA A 171 -0.99 0.71 -8.44
CA ALA A 171 -1.19 -0.46 -9.29
C ALA A 171 -2.06 -1.50 -8.57
N ALA A 172 -1.84 -1.75 -7.28
CA ALA A 172 -2.64 -2.66 -6.47
C ALA A 172 -4.10 -2.20 -6.35
N ARG A 173 -4.37 -0.89 -6.27
CA ARG A 173 -5.73 -0.34 -6.33
C ARG A 173 -6.48 -0.66 -7.63
N ARG A 174 -5.75 -1.05 -8.68
CA ARG A 174 -6.26 -1.33 -10.02
C ARG A 174 -6.05 -2.78 -10.45
N GLY A 175 -5.41 -3.62 -9.62
CA GLY A 175 -5.09 -5.01 -9.95
C GLY A 175 -4.09 -5.13 -11.10
N MET A 176 -3.09 -4.25 -11.16
CA MET A 176 -2.16 -4.15 -12.31
C MET A 176 -0.73 -4.48 -11.91
N THR A 177 -0.03 -5.15 -12.82
CA THR A 177 1.43 -5.30 -12.80
C THR A 177 2.02 -4.35 -13.84
N ILE A 178 2.77 -3.35 -13.39
CA ILE A 178 3.40 -2.35 -14.24
C ILE A 178 4.76 -2.88 -14.67
N PRO A 179 5.06 -3.06 -15.96
CA PRO A 179 6.35 -3.61 -16.39
C PRO A 179 7.54 -2.72 -15.96
N GLU A 180 8.73 -3.30 -15.88
CA GLU A 180 9.94 -2.55 -15.54
C GLU A 180 10.16 -1.38 -16.52
N GLY A 181 10.51 -0.20 -15.97
CA GLY A 181 10.71 1.02 -16.75
C GLY A 181 9.42 1.75 -17.17
N HIS A 182 8.23 1.20 -16.89
CA HIS A 182 6.95 1.80 -17.28
C HIS A 182 6.19 2.50 -16.14
N ASP A 183 6.82 2.69 -14.98
CA ASP A 183 6.24 3.43 -13.86
C ASP A 183 5.78 4.83 -14.28
N ALA A 184 6.62 5.58 -15.01
CA ALA A 184 6.27 6.92 -15.48
C ALA A 184 5.08 6.92 -16.44
N ASP A 185 5.04 5.98 -17.40
CA ASP A 185 3.95 5.84 -18.37
C ASP A 185 2.62 5.52 -17.70
N PHE A 186 2.65 4.73 -16.63
CA PHE A 186 1.47 4.46 -15.82
C PHE A 186 1.04 5.71 -15.03
N LEU A 187 1.99 6.38 -14.36
CA LEU A 187 1.69 7.52 -13.51
C LEU A 187 1.12 8.71 -14.29
N VAL A 188 1.63 9.03 -15.49
CA VAL A 188 1.16 10.19 -16.28
C VAL A 188 -0.34 10.16 -16.61
N GLY A 189 -0.95 8.97 -16.67
CA GLY A 189 -2.37 8.79 -16.93
C GLY A 189 -3.26 9.04 -15.70
N LEU A 190 -2.69 8.99 -14.49
CA LEU A 190 -3.44 9.06 -13.24
C LEU A 190 -3.89 10.49 -12.92
N PRO A 191 -5.11 10.65 -12.36
CA PRO A 191 -5.53 11.91 -11.76
C PRO A 191 -4.66 12.32 -10.56
N VAL A 192 -4.46 13.61 -10.31
CA VAL A 192 -3.72 14.09 -9.11
C VAL A 192 -4.40 13.67 -7.82
N ARG A 193 -5.74 13.58 -7.78
CA ARG A 193 -6.48 13.03 -6.63
C ARG A 193 -6.06 11.62 -6.19
N THR A 194 -5.40 10.88 -7.07
CA THR A 194 -4.85 9.55 -6.77
C THR A 194 -3.85 9.62 -5.62
N LEU A 195 -3.13 10.74 -5.48
CA LEU A 195 -2.20 10.99 -4.37
C LEU A 195 -2.82 10.83 -2.97
N CYS A 196 -4.13 11.04 -2.84
CA CYS A 196 -4.87 10.87 -1.59
C CYS A 196 -5.63 9.54 -1.49
N GLU A 197 -5.43 8.58 -2.41
CA GLU A 197 -6.11 7.26 -2.38
C GLU A 197 -5.71 6.43 -1.15
N ASP A 198 -4.50 6.65 -0.60
CA ASP A 198 -3.99 5.96 0.57
C ASP A 198 -3.19 6.89 1.49
N LYS A 199 -3.24 6.63 2.81
CA LYS A 199 -2.48 7.39 3.81
C LYS A 199 -0.97 7.16 3.70
N VAL A 200 -0.57 5.99 3.19
CA VAL A 200 0.84 5.60 3.02
C VAL A 200 1.60 6.53 2.07
N LEU A 201 0.89 7.19 1.16
CA LEU A 201 1.47 8.12 0.19
C LEU A 201 1.82 9.48 0.81
N ASP A 202 1.33 9.74 2.03
CA ASP A 202 1.60 10.93 2.85
C ASP A 202 1.40 12.26 2.11
N GLN A 203 0.43 12.32 1.19
CA GLN A 203 0.11 13.55 0.46
C GLN A 203 -1.05 14.32 1.12
N PRO A 204 -0.84 15.58 1.51
CA PRO A 204 -1.88 16.38 2.14
C PRO A 204 -3.01 16.65 1.15
N ARG A 205 -4.26 16.53 1.62
CA ARG A 205 -5.44 16.79 0.79
C ARG A 205 -5.47 18.23 0.30
N GLU A 206 -4.98 19.16 1.11
CA GLU A 206 -4.89 20.57 0.79
C GLU A 206 -4.01 20.82 -0.43
N LEU A 207 -2.95 20.01 -0.64
CA LEU A 207 -2.11 20.09 -1.83
C LEU A 207 -2.90 19.68 -3.06
N VAL A 208 -3.58 18.53 -3.02
CA VAL A 208 -4.41 18.04 -4.13
C VAL A 208 -5.51 19.04 -4.46
N ASP A 209 -6.21 19.56 -3.45
CA ASP A 209 -7.26 20.57 -3.63
C ASP A 209 -6.70 21.85 -4.29
N THR A 210 -5.48 22.25 -3.93
CA THR A 210 -4.81 23.42 -4.51
C THR A 210 -4.45 23.17 -5.98
N LEU A 211 -3.87 22.01 -6.28
CA LEU A 211 -3.52 21.60 -7.65
C LEU A 211 -4.77 21.56 -8.54
N GLU A 212 -5.86 20.98 -8.07
CA GLU A 212 -7.12 20.93 -8.82
C GLU A 212 -7.71 22.34 -9.05
N LYS A 213 -7.66 23.24 -8.05
CA LYS A 213 -8.09 24.64 -8.21
C LYS A 213 -7.23 25.42 -9.22
N MET A 214 -5.97 25.03 -9.38
CA MET A 214 -5.06 25.59 -10.39
C MET A 214 -5.24 24.96 -11.78
N GLY A 215 -6.16 23.99 -11.94
CA GLY A 215 -6.43 23.29 -13.21
C GLY A 215 -5.53 22.08 -13.46
N ILE A 216 -4.67 21.71 -12.51
CA ILE A 216 -3.75 20.59 -12.61
C ILE A 216 -4.48 19.35 -12.09
N THR A 217 -5.02 18.57 -13.03
CA THR A 217 -5.89 17.42 -12.71
C THR A 217 -5.22 16.07 -12.97
N ARG A 218 -4.08 16.04 -13.67
CA ARG A 218 -3.32 14.82 -13.99
C ARG A 218 -1.89 14.89 -13.47
N MET A 219 -1.35 13.73 -13.11
CA MET A 219 0.02 13.59 -12.61
C MET A 219 1.06 14.12 -13.60
N LYS A 220 0.83 13.97 -14.91
CA LYS A 220 1.72 14.53 -15.94
C LYS A 220 1.85 16.05 -15.84
N ASP A 221 0.74 16.74 -15.55
CA ASP A 221 0.70 18.20 -15.49
C ASP A 221 1.37 18.66 -14.20
N TRP A 222 1.22 17.89 -13.11
CA TRP A 222 1.93 18.13 -11.85
C TRP A 222 3.44 17.91 -11.98
N ALA A 223 3.88 16.83 -12.63
CA ALA A 223 5.30 16.56 -12.89
C ALA A 223 5.95 17.66 -13.74
N ALA A 224 5.19 18.25 -14.67
CA ALA A 224 5.62 19.35 -15.52
C ALA A 224 5.78 20.69 -14.78
N LEU A 225 5.32 20.80 -13.53
CA LEU A 225 5.48 22.01 -12.70
C LEU A 225 6.82 22.09 -11.97
N SER A 226 7.66 21.04 -12.01
CA SER A 226 8.97 21.09 -11.35
C SER A 226 10.00 21.82 -12.22
N ARG A 227 10.85 22.72 -11.70
CA ARG A 227 11.21 23.10 -10.31
C ARG A 227 10.94 24.58 -10.01
#